data_AF-A0A937Z610-F1
#
_entry.id   AF-A0A937Z610-F1
#
_cell.length_a   1.000
_cell.length_b   1.000
_cell.length_c   1.000
_cell.angle_alpha   90.00
_cell.angle_beta   90.00
_cell.angle_gamma   90.00
#
_symmetry.space_group_name_H-M   'P 1'
#
loop_
_entity.id
_entity.type
_entity.pdbx_description
1 polymer ?
#
loop_
_entity_poly.entity_id
_entity_poly.type
_entity_poly.pdbx_seq_one_letter_code
_entity_poly.pdbx_strand_id
1 'polypeptide(L)'
;EAHLPRRTLDFLKRLARAELGSAAERYAAAMGVTYRRIAIRDQRSRWGSCSAAGDLSFSWRLVLAPAQVLDYVVAHEMAHRRHMNHGPAFWRLVLQHCGHAAQAKAWIKSHGQSVHRIAP
;
A
#
# COMPACT_ATOMS: atom_id res chain seq x y z
N GLU A 1 8.23 23.91 8.32
CA GLU A 1 8.01 22.64 7.61
C GLU A 1 9.33 21.88 7.53
N ALA A 2 9.32 20.57 7.82
CA ALA A 2 10.51 19.73 7.69
C ALA A 2 10.53 19.12 6.28
N HIS A 3 11.39 19.65 5.41
CA HIS A 3 11.63 19.10 4.07
C HIS A 3 12.61 17.95 4.14
N LEU A 4 12.39 16.91 3.33
CA LEU A 4 13.34 15.81 3.23
C LEU A 4 14.47 16.19 2.26
N PRO A 5 15.75 16.02 2.65
CA PRO A 5 16.84 16.16 1.70
C PRO A 5 16.69 15.14 0.56
N ARG A 6 17.04 15.54 -0.67
CA ARG A 6 16.92 14.69 -1.88
C ARG A 6 17.44 13.27 -1.69
N ARG A 7 18.63 13.10 -1.10
CA ARG A 7 19.24 11.78 -0.87
C ARG A 7 18.42 10.91 0.07
N THR A 8 17.83 11.50 1.10
CA THR A 8 16.94 10.82 2.05
C THR A 8 15.65 10.40 1.36
N LEU A 9 15.04 11.30 0.58
CA LEU A 9 13.84 10.97 -0.20
C LEU A 9 14.11 9.84 -1.21
N ASP A 10 15.24 9.87 -1.91
CA ASP A 10 15.64 8.84 -2.86
C ASP A 10 15.85 7.49 -2.16
N PHE A 11 16.45 7.49 -0.97
CA PHE A 11 16.57 6.31 -0.12
C PHE A 11 15.20 5.76 0.26
N LEU A 12 14.29 6.59 0.78
CA LEU A 12 12.94 6.17 1.19
C LEU A 12 12.14 5.62 0.01
N LYS A 13 12.26 6.20 -1.20
CA LYS A 13 11.61 5.67 -2.40
C LYS A 13 12.18 4.31 -2.83
N ARG A 14 13.49 4.07 -2.64
CA ARG A 14 14.09 2.75 -2.90
C ARG A 14 13.63 1.72 -1.88
N LEU A 15 13.62 2.08 -0.60
CA LEU A 15 13.08 1.24 0.46
C LEU A 15 11.61 0.89 0.18
N ALA A 16 10.79 1.88 -0.18
CA ALA A 16 9.39 1.66 -0.53
C ALA A 16 9.24 0.70 -1.70
N ARG A 17 10.05 0.85 -2.75
CA ARG A 17 10.02 -0.09 -3.88
C ARG A 17 10.33 -1.53 -3.45
N ALA A 18 11.32 -1.72 -2.57
CA ALA A 18 11.71 -3.05 -2.09
C ALA A 18 10.61 -3.68 -1.21
N GLU A 19 10.16 -2.96 -0.18
CA GLU A 19 9.16 -3.46 0.78
C GLU A 19 7.81 -3.73 0.11
N LEU A 20 7.32 -2.79 -0.72
CA LEU A 20 6.06 -2.95 -1.43
C LEU A 20 6.15 -4.03 -2.52
N GLY A 21 7.31 -4.18 -3.17
CA GLY A 21 7.55 -5.26 -4.12
C GLY A 21 7.46 -6.62 -3.47
N SER A 22 8.19 -6.82 -2.35
CA SER A 22 8.17 -8.07 -1.60
C SER A 22 6.76 -8.39 -1.07
N ALA A 23 6.06 -7.41 -0.50
CA ALA A 23 4.68 -7.61 -0.06
C ALA A 23 3.75 -7.96 -1.22
N ALA A 24 3.89 -7.32 -2.38
CA ALA A 24 3.05 -7.58 -3.54
C ALA A 24 3.25 -9.00 -4.07
N GLU A 25 4.49 -9.49 -4.13
CA GLU A 25 4.80 -10.87 -4.51
C GLU A 25 4.15 -11.87 -3.55
N ARG A 26 4.29 -11.66 -2.23
CA ARG A 26 3.67 -12.52 -1.21
C ARG A 26 2.16 -12.58 -1.35
N TYR A 27 1.49 -11.43 -1.46
CA TYR A 27 0.03 -11.38 -1.57
C TYR A 27 -0.49 -11.85 -2.93
N ALA A 28 0.23 -11.59 -4.02
CA ALA A 28 -0.11 -12.10 -5.33
C ALA A 28 -0.11 -13.65 -5.34
N ALA A 29 0.94 -14.25 -4.78
CA ALA A 29 1.05 -15.70 -4.63
C ALA A 29 -0.06 -16.25 -3.72
N ALA A 30 -0.26 -15.65 -2.54
CA ALA A 30 -1.26 -16.11 -1.58
C ALA A 30 -2.71 -16.03 -2.12
N MET A 31 -3.04 -14.99 -2.88
CA MET A 31 -4.37 -14.77 -3.46
C MET A 31 -4.54 -15.44 -4.84
N GLY A 32 -3.49 -16.04 -5.39
CA GLY A 32 -3.49 -16.63 -6.74
C GLY A 32 -3.86 -15.61 -7.82
N VAL A 33 -3.22 -14.44 -7.81
CA VAL A 33 -3.44 -13.36 -8.79
C VAL A 33 -2.12 -12.84 -9.34
N THR A 34 -2.20 -12.07 -10.43
CA THR A 34 -1.06 -11.36 -11.02
C THR A 34 -1.33 -9.87 -11.11
N TYR A 35 -0.24 -9.09 -11.21
CA TYR A 35 -0.23 -7.66 -11.47
C TYR A 35 0.80 -7.34 -12.55
N ARG A 36 0.68 -6.17 -13.19
CA ARG A 36 1.55 -5.76 -14.30
C ARG A 36 2.82 -5.05 -13.84
N ARG A 37 2.65 -4.04 -12.98
CA ARG A 37 3.76 -3.20 -12.49
C ARG A 37 3.39 -2.50 -11.20
N ILE A 38 4.43 -2.07 -10.49
CA ILE A 38 4.31 -1.25 -9.28
C ILE A 38 4.94 0.12 -9.54
N ALA A 39 4.18 1.17 -9.25
CA ALA A 39 4.64 2.55 -9.27
C ALA A 39 4.75 3.10 -7.85
N ILE A 40 5.90 3.71 -7.53
CA ILE A 40 6.10 4.46 -6.29
C ILE A 40 5.92 5.95 -6.59
N ARG A 41 5.00 6.62 -5.88
CA ARG A 41 4.53 7.98 -6.18
C ARG A 41 4.47 8.88 -4.94
N ASP A 42 4.45 10.19 -5.15
CA ASP A 42 4.24 11.21 -4.11
C ASP A 42 2.74 11.47 -3.86
N GLN A 43 1.92 10.43 -3.80
CA GLN A 43 0.47 10.58 -3.60
C GLN A 43 0.16 10.93 -2.14
N ARG A 44 -0.75 11.91 -1.95
CA ARG A 44 -1.15 12.48 -0.64
C ARG A 44 -2.65 12.33 -0.32
N SER A 45 -3.44 11.86 -1.28
CA SER A 45 -4.88 11.62 -1.10
C SER A 45 -5.24 10.14 -0.97
N ARG A 46 -4.30 9.23 -1.30
CA ARG A 46 -4.49 7.78 -1.22
C ARG A 46 -3.17 7.09 -0.91
N TRP A 47 -3.26 5.93 -0.27
CA TRP A 47 -2.11 5.11 0.09
C TRP A 47 -1.72 4.13 -1.02
N GLY A 48 -2.71 3.56 -1.70
CA GLY A 48 -2.59 2.63 -2.82
C GLY A 48 -3.64 2.91 -3.89
N SER A 49 -3.49 2.27 -5.05
CA SER A 49 -4.55 2.07 -6.03
C SER A 49 -4.19 0.94 -7.00
N CYS A 50 -5.18 0.19 -7.46
CA CYS A 50 -5.07 -0.81 -8.51
C CYS A 50 -5.98 -0.43 -9.71
N SER A 51 -5.43 -0.47 -10.93
CA SER A 51 -6.26 -0.35 -12.13
C SER A 51 -6.86 -1.71 -12.54
N ALA A 52 -7.92 -1.69 -13.37
CA ALA A 52 -8.49 -2.91 -13.94
C ALA A 52 -7.44 -3.72 -14.72
N ALA A 53 -6.51 -3.04 -15.40
CA ALA A 53 -5.40 -3.66 -16.12
C ALA A 53 -4.38 -4.34 -15.18
N GLY A 54 -4.34 -4.00 -13.89
CA GLY A 54 -3.39 -4.54 -12.91
C GLY A 54 -2.14 -3.69 -12.69
N ASP A 55 -2.20 -2.40 -13.02
CA ASP A 55 -1.16 -1.46 -12.60
C ASP A 55 -1.41 -1.04 -11.15
N LEU A 56 -0.41 -1.25 -10.29
CA LEU A 56 -0.44 -0.86 -8.88
C LEU A 56 0.33 0.45 -8.68
N SER A 57 -0.20 1.34 -7.85
CA SER A 57 0.47 2.60 -7.46
C SER A 57 0.39 2.81 -5.96
N PHE A 58 1.53 3.11 -5.32
CA PHE A 58 1.64 3.27 -3.88
C PHE A 58 2.34 4.58 -3.49
N SER A 59 1.99 5.08 -2.31
CA SER A 59 2.69 6.21 -1.70
C SER A 59 4.02 5.73 -1.16
N TRP A 60 5.13 6.41 -1.48
CA TRP A 60 6.42 6.09 -0.85
C TRP A 60 6.38 6.22 0.66
N ARG A 61 5.47 7.03 1.20
CA ARG A 61 5.30 7.27 2.64
C ARG A 61 4.82 6.03 3.42
N LEU A 62 4.40 4.95 2.76
CA LEU A 62 4.04 3.70 3.45
C LEU A 62 5.20 3.13 4.25
N VAL A 63 6.45 3.39 3.87
CA VAL A 63 7.63 2.96 4.64
C VAL A 63 7.88 3.77 5.92
N LEU A 64 7.12 4.85 6.12
CA LEU A 64 7.11 5.61 7.36
C LEU A 64 5.97 5.17 8.29
N ALA A 65 5.09 4.29 7.82
CA ALA A 65 4.03 3.70 8.61
C ALA A 65 4.51 2.38 9.25
N PRO A 66 3.83 1.88 10.30
CA PRO A 66 4.05 0.53 10.79
C PRO A 66 3.92 -0.51 9.67
N ALA A 67 4.73 -1.58 9.72
CA ALA A 67 4.79 -2.59 8.66
C ALA A 67 3.40 -3.18 8.32
N GLN A 68 2.55 -3.40 9.32
CA GLN A 68 1.19 -3.90 9.15
C GLN A 68 0.28 -2.98 8.31
N VAL A 69 0.58 -1.68 8.24
CA VAL A 69 -0.16 -0.72 7.42
C VAL A 69 0.24 -0.88 5.96
N LEU A 70 1.53 -1.04 5.70
CA LEU A 70 2.06 -1.32 4.35
C LEU A 70 1.48 -2.62 3.82
N ASP A 71 1.59 -3.71 4.60
CA ASP A 71 1.06 -5.02 4.23
C ASP A 71 -0.44 -4.97 3.94
N TYR A 72 -1.23 -4.32 4.82
CA TYR A 72 -2.66 -4.14 4.60
C TYR A 72 -2.97 -3.39 3.30
N VAL A 73 -2.27 -2.30 3.01
CA VAL A 73 -2.52 -1.52 1.78
C VAL A 73 -2.17 -2.36 0.54
N VAL A 74 -1.10 -3.14 0.58
CA VAL A 74 -0.76 -4.04 -0.54
C VAL A 74 -1.82 -5.15 -0.69
N ALA A 75 -2.25 -5.79 0.39
CA ALA A 75 -3.31 -6.80 0.37
C ALA A 75 -4.62 -6.22 -0.18
N HIS A 76 -4.95 -4.98 0.17
CA HIS A 76 -6.12 -4.25 -0.34
C HIS A 76 -6.05 -4.06 -1.86
N GLU A 77 -4.94 -3.54 -2.37
CA GLU A 77 -4.78 -3.35 -3.81
C GLU A 77 -4.69 -4.67 -4.57
N MET A 78 -4.15 -5.72 -3.95
CA MET A 78 -4.11 -7.05 -4.55
C MET A 78 -5.49 -7.70 -4.62
N ALA A 79 -6.33 -7.52 -3.61
CA ALA A 79 -7.70 -8.00 -3.61
C ALA A 79 -8.54 -7.38 -4.75
N HIS A 80 -8.19 -6.16 -5.18
CA HIS A 80 -8.82 -5.55 -6.35
C HIS A 80 -8.62 -6.37 -7.62
N ARG A 81 -7.56 -7.19 -7.74
CA ARG A 81 -7.37 -8.10 -8.89
C ARG A 81 -8.48 -9.13 -9.06
N ARG A 82 -9.24 -9.43 -7.99
CA ARG A 82 -10.44 -10.29 -8.03
C ARG A 82 -11.74 -9.49 -7.95
N HIS A 83 -11.75 -8.40 -7.19
CA HIS A 83 -12.97 -7.66 -6.86
C HIS A 83 -12.74 -6.14 -6.96
N MET A 84 -13.20 -5.52 -8.05
CA MET A 84 -13.00 -4.09 -8.29
C MET A 84 -13.85 -3.16 -7.41
N ASN A 85 -14.75 -3.71 -6.60
CA ASN A 85 -15.54 -2.97 -5.61
C ASN A 85 -15.27 -3.49 -4.19
N HIS A 86 -15.54 -2.67 -3.18
CA HIS A 86 -15.32 -3.00 -1.77
C HIS A 86 -16.48 -3.76 -1.13
N GLY A 87 -17.12 -4.66 -1.88
CA GLY A 87 -18.24 -5.48 -1.40
C GLY A 87 -17.81 -6.59 -0.42
N PRO A 88 -18.76 -7.42 0.06
CA PRO A 88 -18.47 -8.49 1.02
C PRO A 88 -17.40 -9.48 0.54
N ALA A 89 -17.41 -9.84 -0.75
CA ALA A 89 -16.42 -10.76 -1.32
C ALA A 89 -14.99 -10.18 -1.28
N PHE A 90 -14.85 -8.87 -1.55
CA PHE A 90 -13.58 -8.16 -1.43
C PHE A 90 -13.05 -8.22 0.01
N TRP A 91 -13.88 -7.86 0.99
CA TRP A 91 -13.43 -7.85 2.39
C TRP A 91 -13.13 -9.25 2.91
N ARG A 92 -13.88 -10.27 2.48
CA ARG A 92 -13.58 -11.66 2.80
C ARG A 92 -12.19 -12.05 2.31
N LEU A 93 -11.84 -11.70 1.07
CA LEU A 93 -10.52 -11.98 0.51
C LEU A 93 -9.41 -11.24 1.28
N VAL A 94 -9.60 -9.95 1.57
CA VAL A 94 -8.62 -9.18 2.36
C VAL A 94 -8.42 -9.81 3.75
N LEU A 95 -9.49 -10.12 4.47
CA LEU A 95 -9.42 -10.66 5.83
C LEU A 95 -8.88 -12.08 5.89
N GLN A 96 -9.07 -12.88 4.83
CA GLN A 96 -8.48 -14.22 4.71
C GLN A 96 -6.94 -14.20 4.68
N HIS A 97 -6.34 -13.17 4.08
CA HIS A 97 -4.89 -13.07 3.92
C HIS A 97 -4.21 -12.05 4.82
N CYS A 98 -4.95 -11.08 5.36
CA CYS A 98 -4.43 -9.98 6.16
C CYS A 98 -5.20 -9.85 7.48
N GLY A 99 -4.83 -10.67 8.48
CA GLY A 99 -5.50 -10.72 9.78
C GLY A 99 -5.44 -9.41 10.59
N HIS A 100 -4.50 -8.51 10.29
CA HIS A 100 -4.34 -7.22 10.95
C HIS A 100 -5.04 -6.05 10.21
N ALA A 101 -5.90 -6.34 9.22
CA ALA A 101 -6.54 -5.31 8.40
C ALA A 101 -7.32 -4.27 9.23
N ALA A 102 -8.03 -4.70 10.28
CA ALA A 102 -8.77 -3.79 11.15
C ALA A 102 -7.86 -2.79 11.88
N GLN A 103 -6.72 -3.28 12.40
CA GLN A 103 -5.74 -2.46 13.12
C GLN A 103 -5.07 -1.46 12.17
N ALA A 104 -4.69 -1.92 10.97
CA ALA A 104 -4.12 -1.05 9.95
C ALA A 104 -5.08 0.06 9.49
N LYS A 105 -6.37 -0.26 9.28
CA LYS A 105 -7.41 0.73 8.97
C LYS A 105 -7.57 1.76 10.08
N ALA A 106 -7.60 1.32 11.34
CA ALA A 106 -7.67 2.22 12.48
C ALA A 106 -6.46 3.15 12.53
N TRP A 107 -5.25 2.61 12.30
CA TRP A 107 -4.05 3.42 12.24
C TRP A 107 -4.09 4.47 11.12
N ILE A 108 -4.50 4.08 9.90
CA ILE A 108 -4.63 5.01 8.76
C ILE A 108 -5.59 6.15 9.09
N LYS A 109 -6.72 5.84 9.75
CA LYS A 109 -7.72 6.85 10.13
C LYS A 109 -7.13 7.85 11.13
N SER A 110 -6.37 7.39 12.11
CA SER A 110 -5.84 8.25 13.19
C SER A 110 -4.56 8.99 12.82
N HIS A 111 -3.67 8.38 12.03
CA HIS A 111 -2.31 8.88 11.78
C HIS A 111 -2.03 9.17 10.30
N GLY A 112 -2.89 8.73 9.38
CA GLY A 112 -2.56 8.77 7.96
C GLY A 112 -2.34 10.19 7.43
N GLN A 113 -3.11 11.15 7.93
CA GLN A 113 -2.97 12.56 7.54
C GLN A 113 -1.65 13.17 8.00
N SER A 114 -1.15 12.84 9.20
CA SER A 114 0.12 13.38 9.67
C SER A 114 1.28 12.85 8.83
N VAL A 115 1.23 11.58 8.44
CA VAL A 115 2.25 11.01 7.56
C VAL A 115 2.19 11.60 6.16
N HIS A 116 1.00 11.78 5.56
CA HIS A 116 0.87 12.44 4.25
C HIS A 116 1.38 13.89 4.21
N ARG A 117 1.42 14.59 5.35
CA ARG A 117 1.96 15.95 5.47
C ARG A 117 3.48 16.03 5.43
N ILE A 118 4.19 14.91 5.58
CA ILE A 118 5.65 14.88 5.45
C ILE A 118 6.00 15.27 4.02
N ALA A 119 6.54 16.47 3.84
CA ALA A 119 6.89 17.00 2.52
C ALA A 119 8.12 16.26 1.96
N PRO A 120 8.20 16.07 0.63
CA PRO A 120 9.42 15.65 -0.03
C PRO A 120 10.61 16.57 0.24
#